data_AF-A0A1E1W2B2-F1
#
_entry.id   AF-A0A1E1W2B2-F1
#
_cell.length_a   1.000
_cell.length_b   1.000
_cell.length_c   1.000
_cell.angle_alpha   90.00
_cell.angle_beta   90.00
_cell.angle_gamma   90.00
#
_symmetry.space_group_name_H-M   'P 1'
#
loop_
_entity.id
_entity.type
_entity.pdbx_description
1 polymer ?
#
loop_
_entity_poly.entity_id
_entity_poly.type
_entity_poly.pdbx_seq_one_letter_code
_entity_poly.pdbx_strand_id
1 'polypeptide(L)'
;MIYAPTLNPEIKAALSELLVKKDKAIENKQKQLAAAISCLAEALTRSFSLEHKDSIVIKLMIEAGRLMCDTQHTESMTRRSFICSSIKKDVKDQLYETEIDAFLFGEKLAETLKTAKAINKSGLEIKINQSAKAPTKGRTSRGLNFKAPLPNSRQPAVAANRRQEPAQAAATPTRRQQGPPGPPPQPQQQQPLQQRSRNRAQTRQ
;
A
#
# COMPACT_ATOMS: atom_id res chain seq x y z
N MET A 1 -8.46 10.48 27.32
CA MET A 1 -7.37 9.55 26.97
C MET A 1 -7.39 9.37 25.46
N ILE A 2 -6.26 9.62 24.80
CA ILE A 2 -6.12 9.47 23.35
C ILE A 2 -5.66 8.04 23.08
N TYR A 3 -6.59 7.12 22.80
CA TYR A 3 -6.25 5.73 22.53
C TYR A 3 -6.04 5.47 21.04
N ALA A 4 -5.20 4.50 20.71
CA ALA A 4 -5.08 4.00 19.34
C ALA A 4 -6.37 3.22 18.99
N PRO A 5 -7.15 3.64 17.97
CA PRO A 5 -8.39 2.98 17.63
C PRO A 5 -8.13 1.54 17.13
N THR A 6 -8.97 0.61 17.58
CA THR A 6 -8.84 -0.80 17.22
C THR A 6 -9.42 -1.04 15.83
N LEU A 7 -8.84 -1.98 15.08
CA LEU A 7 -9.39 -2.36 13.79
C LEU A 7 -10.75 -3.08 13.97
N ASN A 8 -11.77 -2.63 13.23
CA ASN A 8 -13.08 -3.24 13.22
C ASN A 8 -13.04 -4.72 12.79
N PRO A 9 -13.79 -5.63 13.43
CA PRO A 9 -13.78 -7.06 13.11
C PRO A 9 -14.28 -7.36 11.69
N GLU A 10 -15.24 -6.59 11.17
CA GLU A 10 -15.76 -6.72 9.80
C GLU A 10 -14.67 -6.43 8.77
N ILE A 11 -13.87 -5.40 9.03
CA ILE A 11 -12.74 -5.02 8.17
C ILE A 11 -11.62 -6.04 8.30
N LYS A 12 -11.32 -6.49 9.52
CA LYS A 12 -10.32 -7.53 9.77
C LYS A 12 -10.63 -8.83 9.01
N ALA A 13 -11.91 -9.21 8.91
CA ALA A 13 -12.36 -10.37 8.16
C ALA A 13 -12.25 -10.18 6.63
N ALA A 14 -12.29 -8.95 6.13
CA ALA A 14 -12.21 -8.62 4.71
C ALA A 14 -10.77 -8.46 4.20
N LEU A 15 -9.80 -8.24 5.10
CA LEU A 15 -8.39 -8.04 4.75
C LEU A 15 -7.60 -9.34 4.79
N SER A 16 -6.51 -9.41 4.02
CA SER A 16 -5.55 -10.50 4.14
C SER A 16 -4.74 -10.39 5.44
N GLU A 17 -4.24 -11.52 5.95
CA GLU A 17 -3.47 -11.55 7.19
C GLU A 17 -2.22 -10.65 7.15
N LEU A 18 -1.59 -10.52 5.97
CA LEU A 18 -0.46 -9.61 5.76
C LEU A 18 -0.87 -8.15 6.02
N LEU A 19 -2.02 -7.71 5.49
CA LEU A 19 -2.50 -6.34 5.67
C LEU A 19 -2.88 -6.09 7.14
N VAL A 20 -3.50 -7.08 7.80
CA VAL A 20 -3.81 -7.01 9.24
C VAL A 20 -2.54 -6.87 10.07
N LYS A 21 -1.47 -7.62 9.76
CA LYS A 21 -0.18 -7.49 10.45
C LYS A 21 0.45 -6.12 10.26
N LYS A 22 0.37 -5.55 9.05
CA LYS A 22 0.86 -4.18 8.77
C LYS A 22 0.06 -3.13 9.52
N ASP A 23 -1.27 -3.20 9.52
CA ASP A 23 -2.13 -2.31 10.30
C ASP A 23 -1.80 -2.40 11.80
N LYS A 24 -1.61 -3.62 12.32
CA LYS A 24 -1.24 -3.83 13.72
C LYS A 24 0.09 -3.18 14.11
N ALA A 25 1.07 -3.19 13.20
CA ALA A 25 2.34 -2.50 13.43
C ALA A 25 2.14 -0.97 13.55
N ILE A 26 1.22 -0.39 12.79
CA ILE A 26 0.88 1.04 12.87
C ILE A 26 0.09 1.32 14.16
N GLU A 27 -0.90 0.47 14.50
CA GLU A 27 -1.63 0.55 15.78
C GLU A 27 -0.67 0.54 16.98
N ASN A 28 0.35 -0.30 16.96
CA ASN A 28 1.34 -0.37 18.04
C ASN A 28 2.18 0.92 18.15
N LYS A 29 2.53 1.56 17.02
CA LYS A 29 3.19 2.87 17.04
C LYS A 29 2.28 3.95 17.65
N GLN A 30 1.00 3.95 17.27
CA GLN A 30 0.01 4.86 17.86
C GLN A 30 -0.16 4.64 19.38
N LYS A 31 -0.03 3.40 19.87
CA LYS A 31 -0.02 3.12 21.31
C LYS A 31 1.20 3.70 22.02
N GLN A 32 2.38 3.59 21.42
CA GLN A 32 3.60 4.22 21.95
C GLN A 32 3.46 5.75 21.96
N LEU A 33 2.89 6.34 20.90
CA LEU A 33 2.62 7.77 20.83
C LEU A 33 1.63 8.22 21.92
N ALA A 34 0.56 7.46 22.15
CA ALA A 34 -0.39 7.71 23.24
C ALA A 34 0.26 7.65 24.64
N ALA A 35 1.16 6.68 24.86
CA ALA A 35 1.94 6.61 26.10
C ALA A 35 2.84 7.83 26.26
N ALA A 36 3.53 8.26 25.20
CA ALA A 36 4.39 9.44 25.22
C ALA A 36 3.59 10.73 25.49
N ILE A 37 2.39 10.89 24.92
CA ILE A 37 1.48 12.00 25.25
C ILE A 37 1.10 11.98 26.73
N SER A 38 0.85 10.79 27.29
CA SER A 38 0.50 10.63 28.70
C SER A 38 1.66 11.04 29.62
N CYS A 39 2.88 10.63 29.31
CA CYS A 39 4.08 11.07 30.02
C CYS A 39 4.27 12.60 29.95
N LEU A 40 4.04 13.19 28.78
CA LEU A 40 4.12 14.64 28.59
C LEU A 40 3.05 15.39 29.41
N ALA A 41 1.82 14.86 29.45
CA ALA A 41 0.73 15.43 30.25
C ALA A 41 1.04 15.37 31.75
N GLU A 42 1.63 14.27 32.22
CA GLU A 42 2.09 14.16 33.61
C GLU A 42 3.22 15.17 33.90
N ALA A 43 4.20 15.28 33.00
CA ALA A 43 5.28 16.25 33.15
C ALA A 43 4.76 17.69 33.15
N LEU A 44 3.78 18.04 32.31
CA LEU A 44 3.07 19.32 32.35
C LEU A 44 2.36 19.54 33.69
N THR A 45 1.64 18.52 34.19
CA THR A 45 0.95 18.59 35.49
C THR A 45 1.93 18.90 36.60
N ARG A 46 3.08 18.20 36.64
CA ARG A 46 4.15 18.46 37.60
C ARG A 46 4.74 19.86 37.46
N SER A 47 4.99 20.33 36.23
CA SER A 47 5.47 21.69 35.96
C SER A 47 4.52 22.77 36.46
N PHE A 48 3.21 22.55 36.40
CA PHE A 48 2.21 23.47 36.94
C PHE A 48 2.13 23.48 38.46
N SER A 49 2.59 22.42 39.13
CA SER A 49 2.63 22.31 40.59
C SER A 49 3.89 22.92 41.23
N LEU A 50 4.89 23.32 40.44
CA LEU A 50 6.09 23.98 40.95
C LEU A 50 5.80 25.42 41.40
N GLU A 51 6.46 25.87 42.48
CA GLU A 51 6.37 27.26 42.97
C GLU A 51 6.90 28.26 41.94
N HIS A 52 8.02 27.91 41.29
CA HIS A 52 8.61 28.68 40.19
C HIS A 52 8.31 28.00 38.86
N LYS A 53 7.39 28.59 38.09
CA LYS A 53 6.93 28.04 36.81
C LYS A 53 7.73 28.65 35.67
N ASP A 54 8.42 27.81 34.91
CA ASP A 54 9.04 28.22 33.65
C ASP A 54 7.97 28.24 32.54
N SER A 55 7.48 29.45 32.23
CA SER A 55 6.47 29.66 31.19
C SER A 55 6.94 29.22 29.80
N ILE A 56 8.25 29.32 29.51
CA ILE A 56 8.80 28.95 28.20
C ILE A 56 8.77 27.43 28.06
N VAL A 57 9.25 26.71 29.08
CA VAL A 57 9.22 25.23 29.10
C VAL A 57 7.79 24.71 29.01
N ILE A 58 6.86 25.28 29.77
CA ILE A 58 5.44 24.87 29.73
C ILE A 58 4.85 25.08 28.33
N LYS A 59 5.12 26.23 27.68
CA LYS A 59 4.67 26.49 26.30
C LYS A 59 5.25 25.47 25.32
N LEU A 60 6.55 25.18 25.39
CA LEU A 60 7.21 24.19 24.53
C LEU A 60 6.59 22.79 24.71
N MET A 61 6.27 22.41 25.94
CA MET A 61 5.59 21.14 26.23
C MET A 61 4.16 21.09 25.70
N ILE A 62 3.41 22.19 25.79
CA ILE A 62 2.06 22.28 25.20
C ILE A 62 2.14 22.14 23.67
N GLU A 63 3.05 22.85 23.02
CA GLU A 63 3.23 22.77 21.57
C GLU A 63 3.69 21.38 21.12
N ALA A 64 4.60 20.75 21.86
CA ALA A 64 4.97 19.34 21.63
C ALA A 64 3.75 18.42 21.77
N GLY A 65 2.91 18.62 22.78
CA GLY A 65 1.69 17.84 22.98
C GLY A 65 0.70 17.98 21.84
N ARG A 66 0.51 19.20 21.31
CA ARG A 66 -0.34 19.44 20.13
C ARG A 66 0.17 18.69 18.90
N LEU A 67 1.47 18.80 18.59
CA LEU A 67 2.08 18.08 17.47
C LEU A 67 1.93 16.56 17.60
N MET A 68 2.06 16.02 18.81
CA MET A 68 1.86 14.59 19.06
C MET A 68 0.39 14.16 18.87
N CYS A 69 -0.56 14.97 19.31
CA CYS A 69 -1.99 14.74 19.07
C CYS A 69 -2.33 14.77 17.57
N ASP A 70 -1.81 15.75 16.83
CA ASP A 70 -2.01 15.87 15.37
C ASP A 70 -1.40 14.68 14.62
N THR A 71 -0.21 14.24 15.05
CA THR A 71 0.44 13.03 14.53
C THR A 71 -0.41 11.80 14.80
N GLN A 72 -0.96 11.65 16.01
CA GLN A 72 -1.82 10.51 16.36
C GLN A 72 -3.07 10.45 15.46
N HIS A 73 -3.70 11.60 15.20
CA HIS A 73 -4.85 11.69 14.30
C HIS A 73 -4.46 11.36 12.85
N THR A 74 -3.34 11.89 12.38
CA THR A 74 -2.82 11.65 11.03
C THR A 74 -2.47 10.18 10.81
N GLU A 75 -1.94 9.49 11.82
CA GLU A 75 -1.71 8.04 11.76
C GLU A 75 -3.03 7.28 11.60
N SER A 76 -4.11 7.70 12.29
CA SER A 76 -5.43 7.08 12.12
C SER A 76 -5.99 7.31 10.71
N MET A 77 -5.85 8.52 10.16
CA MET A 77 -6.21 8.81 8.77
C MET A 77 -5.39 7.99 7.77
N THR A 78 -4.10 7.82 8.04
CA THR A 78 -3.19 7.01 7.22
C THR A 78 -3.60 5.54 7.23
N ARG A 79 -3.95 4.99 8.41
CA ARG A 79 -4.49 3.62 8.53
C ARG A 79 -5.78 3.46 7.74
N ARG A 80 -6.72 4.40 7.88
CA ARG A 80 -7.98 4.39 7.10
C ARG A 80 -7.70 4.41 5.60
N SER A 81 -6.82 5.29 5.14
CA SER A 81 -6.44 5.38 3.72
C SER A 81 -5.81 4.10 3.20
N PHE A 82 -4.87 3.55 3.96
CA PHE A 82 -4.22 2.28 3.65
C PHE A 82 -5.22 1.14 3.54
N ILE A 83 -6.12 0.99 4.50
CA ILE A 83 -7.14 -0.06 4.50
C ILE A 83 -8.14 0.14 3.35
N CYS A 84 -8.65 1.36 3.18
CA CYS A 84 -9.59 1.71 2.13
C CYS A 84 -9.02 1.50 0.71
N SER A 85 -7.70 1.51 0.54
CA SER A 85 -7.05 1.17 -0.74
C SER A 85 -7.22 -0.31 -1.13
N SER A 86 -7.48 -1.18 -0.16
CA SER A 86 -7.61 -2.63 -0.34
C SER A 86 -9.07 -3.11 -0.35
N ILE A 87 -10.03 -2.21 -0.14
CA ILE A 87 -11.47 -2.51 -0.07
C ILE A 87 -12.16 -2.07 -1.38
N LYS A 88 -13.30 -2.71 -1.71
CA LYS A 88 -14.12 -2.36 -2.88
C LYS A 88 -14.56 -0.89 -2.84
N LYS A 89 -14.55 -0.24 -4.00
CA LYS A 89 -14.92 1.18 -4.15
C LYS A 89 -16.32 1.49 -3.61
N ASP A 90 -17.28 0.60 -3.81
CA ASP A 90 -18.71 0.82 -3.46
C ASP A 90 -18.99 1.02 -1.96
N VAL A 91 -18.06 0.58 -1.09
CA VAL A 91 -18.17 0.77 0.37
C VAL A 91 -17.10 1.73 0.90
N LYS A 92 -16.12 2.09 0.09
CA LYS A 92 -15.00 2.95 0.47
C LYS A 92 -15.48 4.32 0.94
N ASP A 93 -16.38 4.95 0.19
CA ASP A 93 -16.86 6.30 0.51
C ASP A 93 -17.64 6.31 1.83
N GLN A 94 -18.44 5.27 2.07
CA GLN A 94 -19.16 5.12 3.34
C GLN A 94 -18.21 4.88 4.53
N LEU A 95 -17.10 4.18 4.32
CA LEU A 95 -16.08 4.01 5.35
C LEU A 95 -15.42 5.35 5.72
N TYR A 96 -15.22 6.27 4.77
CA TYR A 96 -14.64 7.59 5.08
C TYR A 96 -15.59 8.49 5.86
N GLU A 97 -16.90 8.35 5.68
CA GLU A 97 -17.92 9.12 6.41
C GLU A 97 -18.06 8.69 7.88
N THR A 98 -17.56 7.51 8.24
CA THR A 98 -17.61 7.03 9.63
C THR A 98 -16.73 7.85 10.56
N GLU A 99 -17.19 8.10 11.77
CA GLU A 99 -16.39 8.71 12.82
C GLU A 99 -15.33 7.71 13.34
N ILE A 100 -14.24 8.25 13.90
CA ILE A 100 -13.26 7.45 14.63
C ILE A 100 -13.63 7.51 16.11
N ASP A 101 -13.85 6.35 16.71
CA ASP A 101 -14.12 6.18 18.14
C ASP A 101 -13.15 5.14 18.73
N ALA A 102 -13.65 4.23 19.57
CA ALA A 102 -12.88 3.07 20.02
C ALA A 102 -12.37 2.19 18.85
N PHE A 103 -13.08 2.24 17.71
CA PHE A 103 -12.73 1.56 16.47
C PHE A 103 -12.36 2.53 15.35
N LEU A 104 -11.53 2.06 14.43
CA LEU A 104 -10.96 2.87 13.35
C LEU A 104 -12.02 3.38 12.36
N PHE A 105 -13.13 2.66 12.21
CA PHE A 105 -14.27 3.00 11.36
C PHE A 105 -15.60 3.10 12.14
N GLY A 106 -15.50 3.35 13.44
CA GLY A 106 -16.66 3.52 14.30
C GLY A 106 -17.28 2.21 14.79
N GLU A 107 -17.93 2.25 15.95
CA GLU A 107 -18.69 1.12 16.53
C GLU A 107 -19.90 0.75 15.67
N LYS A 108 -20.50 1.75 15.01
CA LYS A 108 -21.71 1.58 14.17
C LYS A 108 -21.40 1.09 12.75
N LEU A 109 -20.19 0.62 12.48
CA LEU A 109 -19.79 0.18 11.14
C LEU A 109 -20.74 -0.87 10.55
N ALA A 110 -21.20 -1.82 11.35
CA ALA A 110 -22.11 -2.87 10.89
C ALA A 110 -23.44 -2.29 10.35
N GLU A 111 -23.98 -1.27 11.02
CA GLU A 111 -25.18 -0.56 10.58
C GLU A 111 -24.90 0.24 9.31
N THR A 112 -23.78 0.96 9.27
CA THR A 112 -23.33 1.70 8.07
C THR A 112 -23.22 0.78 6.87
N LEU A 113 -22.61 -0.41 7.01
CA LEU A 113 -22.48 -1.38 5.92
C LEU A 113 -23.83 -1.95 5.47
N LYS A 114 -24.78 -2.16 6.39
CA LYS A 114 -26.14 -2.61 6.04
C LYS A 114 -26.88 -1.53 5.25
N THR A 115 -26.79 -0.28 5.70
CA THR A 115 -27.34 0.89 5.02
C THR A 115 -26.68 1.09 3.65
N ALA A 116 -25.35 0.94 3.55
CA ALA A 116 -24.61 1.00 2.29
C ALA A 116 -25.13 0.00 1.27
N LYS A 117 -25.36 -1.25 1.69
CA LYS A 117 -25.89 -2.30 0.82
C LYS A 117 -27.31 -1.98 0.35
N ALA A 118 -28.16 -1.46 1.25
CA ALA A 118 -29.51 -1.04 0.89
C ALA A 118 -29.51 0.11 -0.12
N ILE A 119 -28.70 1.15 0.13
CA ILE A 119 -28.53 2.30 -0.77
C ILE A 119 -28.00 1.84 -2.13
N ASN A 120 -26.96 0.99 -2.16
CA ASN A 120 -26.41 0.48 -3.41
C ASN A 120 -27.45 -0.34 -4.20
N LYS A 121 -28.26 -1.15 -3.51
CA LYS A 121 -29.36 -1.89 -4.16
C LYS A 121 -30.40 -0.94 -4.76
N SER A 122 -30.89 0.03 -3.98
CA SER A 122 -31.86 1.03 -4.47
C SER A 122 -31.28 1.89 -5.59
N GLY A 123 -30.00 2.24 -5.52
CA GLY A 123 -29.30 3.00 -6.56
C GLY A 123 -29.22 2.26 -7.89
N LEU A 124 -29.09 0.93 -7.88
CA LEU A 124 -29.15 0.10 -9.09
C LEU A 124 -30.55 0.06 -9.71
N GLU A 125 -31.61 0.07 -8.89
CA GLU A 125 -33.00 0.12 -9.35
C GLU A 125 -33.37 1.50 -9.93
N ILE A 126 -32.79 2.57 -9.39
CA ILE A 126 -32.99 3.96 -9.88
C ILE A 126 -32.18 4.22 -11.14
N LYS A 127 -31.00 3.59 -11.31
CA LYS A 127 -30.21 3.69 -12.53
C LYS A 127 -31.00 3.06 -13.68
N ILE A 128 -31.68 3.91 -14.46
CA ILE A 128 -32.28 3.52 -15.74
C ILE A 128 -31.18 2.84 -16.55
N ASN A 129 -31.35 1.54 -16.82
CA ASN A 129 -30.43 0.74 -17.63
C ASN A 129 -30.26 1.38 -19.01
N GLN A 130 -29.24 2.22 -19.20
CA GLN A 130 -28.84 2.72 -20.53
C GLN A 130 -28.05 1.68 -21.34
N SER A 131 -28.36 0.39 -21.16
CA SER A 131 -27.85 -0.66 -22.04
C SER A 131 -28.87 -1.77 -22.29
N ALA A 132 -30.11 -1.39 -22.58
CA ALA A 132 -30.96 -2.25 -23.39
C ALA A 132 -30.47 -2.18 -24.85
N LYS A 133 -29.45 -2.98 -25.19
CA LYS A 133 -29.33 -3.43 -26.58
C LYS A 133 -30.62 -4.18 -26.90
N ALA A 134 -31.35 -3.68 -27.89
CA ALA A 134 -32.61 -4.26 -28.35
C ALA A 134 -32.47 -5.76 -28.63
N PRO A 135 -33.50 -6.59 -28.36
CA PRO A 135 -33.46 -8.00 -28.68
C PRO A 135 -33.63 -8.16 -30.20
N THR A 136 -32.56 -8.52 -30.91
CA THR A 136 -32.66 -9.01 -32.29
C THR A 136 -33.33 -10.38 -32.25
N LYS A 137 -34.65 -10.40 -32.46
CA LYS A 137 -35.39 -11.63 -32.78
C LYS A 137 -34.79 -12.26 -34.04
N GLY A 138 -34.62 -13.57 -33.98
CA GLY A 138 -33.79 -14.33 -34.90
C GLY A 138 -34.26 -14.38 -36.36
N ARG A 139 -33.34 -14.83 -37.22
CA ARG A 139 -33.68 -15.48 -38.48
C ARG A 139 -32.64 -16.54 -38.79
N THR A 140 -32.94 -17.78 -38.38
CA THR A 140 -32.34 -18.96 -38.99
C THR A 140 -32.99 -19.16 -40.36
N SER A 141 -32.26 -18.94 -41.44
CA SER A 141 -32.58 -19.58 -42.72
C SER A 141 -31.31 -20.11 -43.35
N ARG A 142 -31.26 -21.44 -43.47
CA ARG A 142 -30.34 -22.17 -44.32
C ARG A 142 -30.47 -21.64 -45.76
N GLY A 143 -29.35 -21.37 -46.40
CA GLY A 143 -29.25 -21.06 -47.82
C GLY A 143 -27.91 -21.58 -48.34
N LEU A 144 -27.97 -22.70 -49.04
CA LEU A 144 -26.87 -23.32 -49.78
C LEU A 144 -26.34 -22.37 -50.86
N ASN A 145 -25.08 -22.61 -51.26
CA ASN A 145 -24.32 -22.00 -52.35
C ASN A 145 -23.48 -20.78 -51.98
N PHE A 146 -22.23 -21.03 -51.56
CA PHE A 146 -21.11 -20.27 -52.12
C PHE A 146 -20.00 -21.23 -52.53
N LYS A 147 -19.81 -21.33 -53.84
CA LYS A 147 -18.81 -22.15 -54.53
C LYS A 147 -17.41 -21.71 -54.11
N ALA A 148 -16.58 -22.68 -53.73
CA ALA A 148 -15.13 -22.52 -53.68
C ALA A 148 -14.56 -22.39 -55.11
N PRO A 149 -13.37 -21.78 -55.24
CA PRO A 149 -12.30 -22.54 -55.87
C PRO A 149 -10.94 -22.40 -55.15
N LEU A 150 -10.32 -23.55 -54.90
CA LEU A 150 -8.86 -23.73 -54.90
C LEU A 150 -8.47 -24.01 -56.37
N PRO A 151 -7.26 -23.65 -56.87
CA PRO A 151 -6.03 -24.31 -56.43
C PRO A 151 -4.70 -23.52 -56.52
N ASN A 152 -3.82 -23.84 -55.57
CA ASN A 152 -2.43 -24.27 -55.75
C ASN A 152 -1.44 -23.37 -56.54
N SER A 153 -0.48 -22.76 -55.83
CA SER A 153 0.91 -22.71 -56.33
C SER A 153 1.93 -22.62 -55.19
N ARG A 154 3.03 -23.36 -55.39
CA ARG A 154 4.17 -23.56 -54.50
C ARG A 154 5.02 -22.28 -54.35
N GLN A 155 5.74 -22.23 -53.23
CA GLN A 155 6.85 -21.32 -52.79
C GLN A 155 7.94 -21.05 -53.89
N PRO A 156 9.01 -20.20 -53.71
CA PRO A 156 9.60 -19.61 -52.49
C PRO A 156 10.15 -18.15 -52.61
N ALA A 157 10.92 -17.77 -51.57
CA ALA A 157 11.58 -16.53 -51.16
C ALA A 157 12.41 -15.68 -52.17
N VAL A 158 12.84 -14.51 -51.64
CA VAL A 158 14.04 -13.65 -51.88
C VAL A 158 13.92 -12.33 -52.68
N ALA A 159 14.56 -11.29 -52.07
CA ALA A 159 15.13 -10.04 -52.65
C ALA A 159 14.11 -8.96 -53.09
N ALA A 160 14.34 -7.64 -53.05
CA ALA A 160 15.38 -6.72 -52.58
C ALA A 160 14.72 -5.32 -52.61
N ASN A 161 14.82 -4.52 -51.55
CA ASN A 161 15.66 -3.32 -51.42
C ASN A 161 15.31 -2.09 -52.30
N ARG A 162 15.26 -0.93 -51.63
CA ARG A 162 15.45 0.49 -52.06
C ARG A 162 14.31 1.30 -52.68
N ARG A 163 13.95 2.38 -51.95
CA ARG A 163 14.12 3.82 -52.32
C ARG A 163 13.97 4.64 -51.02
N GLN A 164 15.05 5.10 -50.39
CA GLN A 164 15.79 6.36 -50.56
C GLN A 164 15.12 7.64 -49.97
N GLU A 165 15.81 8.13 -48.94
CA GLU A 165 15.74 9.34 -48.08
C GLU A 165 16.05 10.67 -48.84
N PRO A 166 15.89 11.91 -48.27
CA PRO A 166 16.72 12.39 -47.12
C PRO A 166 16.22 13.51 -46.16
N ALA A 167 16.93 13.57 -45.00
CA ALA A 167 17.35 14.74 -44.18
C ALA A 167 16.30 15.49 -43.30
N GLN A 168 16.53 15.85 -42.02
CA GLN A 168 17.70 15.84 -41.12
C GLN A 168 17.26 16.11 -39.65
N ALA A 169 18.05 15.59 -38.68
CA ALA A 169 18.20 15.95 -37.25
C ALA A 169 17.00 15.67 -36.31
N ALA A 170 17.11 15.03 -35.14
CA ALA A 170 18.23 14.89 -34.20
C ALA A 170 18.17 13.57 -33.40
N ALA A 171 19.30 13.25 -32.76
CA ALA A 171 19.68 11.95 -32.22
C ALA A 171 19.00 11.51 -30.89
N THR A 172 18.96 10.18 -30.80
CA THR A 172 18.66 9.17 -29.76
C THR A 172 19.52 9.26 -28.47
N PRO A 173 19.38 8.40 -27.40
CA PRO A 173 18.89 7.01 -27.44
C PRO A 173 18.05 6.45 -26.26
N THR A 174 17.16 5.53 -26.66
CA THR A 174 16.71 4.37 -25.89
C THR A 174 17.85 3.34 -25.77
N ARG A 175 18.15 2.82 -24.57
CA ARG A 175 18.86 1.52 -24.46
C ARG A 175 18.53 0.73 -23.18
N ARG A 176 17.90 -0.43 -23.44
CA ARG A 176 18.00 -1.75 -22.81
C ARG A 176 18.02 -1.89 -21.28
N GLN A 177 17.02 -2.68 -20.86
CA GLN A 177 17.05 -3.66 -19.77
C GLN A 177 18.46 -4.19 -19.48
N GLN A 178 18.92 -4.02 -18.24
CA GLN A 178 20.03 -4.74 -17.64
C GLN A 178 19.51 -5.42 -16.37
N GLY A 179 19.84 -6.70 -16.21
CA GLY A 179 19.53 -7.51 -15.03
C GLY A 179 20.29 -7.04 -13.77
N PRO A 180 20.03 -7.69 -12.62
CA PRO A 180 20.50 -7.23 -11.33
C PRO A 180 22.04 -7.30 -11.20
N PRO A 181 22.68 -6.33 -10.53
CA PRO A 181 24.12 -6.32 -10.31
C PRO A 181 24.55 -7.39 -9.29
N GLY A 182 25.68 -8.05 -9.58
CA GLY A 182 26.33 -9.01 -8.68
C GLY A 182 26.93 -8.33 -7.43
N PRO A 183 27.27 -9.12 -6.39
CA PRO A 183 27.75 -8.60 -5.11
C PRO A 183 29.17 -7.98 -5.21
N PRO A 184 29.48 -6.98 -4.37
CA PRO A 184 30.77 -6.31 -4.36
C PRO A 184 31.91 -7.21 -3.84
N PRO A 185 33.17 -6.99 -4.29
CA PRO A 185 34.33 -7.76 -3.84
C PRO A 185 34.68 -7.46 -2.37
N GLN A 186 34.95 -8.53 -1.61
CA GLN A 186 35.38 -8.45 -0.21
C GLN A 186 36.83 -7.91 -0.09
N PRO A 187 37.13 -7.00 0.87
CA PRO A 187 38.49 -6.61 1.18
C PRO A 187 39.30 -7.79 1.75
N GLN A 188 40.47 -8.04 1.18
CA GLN A 188 41.46 -9.03 1.66
C GLN A 188 41.85 -8.70 3.11
N GLN A 189 41.48 -9.58 4.05
CA GLN A 189 42.01 -9.55 5.40
C GLN A 189 43.49 -9.93 5.37
N GLN A 190 44.34 -9.00 5.80
CA GLN A 190 45.76 -9.20 6.06
C GLN A 190 45.93 -10.30 7.12
N GLN A 191 46.64 -11.37 6.76
CA GLN A 191 47.07 -12.40 7.72
C GLN A 191 48.14 -11.82 8.66
N PRO A 192 48.03 -12.01 9.99
CA PRO A 192 49.12 -11.67 10.90
C PRO A 192 50.28 -12.65 10.77
N LEU A 193 51.50 -12.12 10.70
CA LEU A 193 52.75 -12.88 10.75
C LEU A 193 52.87 -13.68 12.06
N GLN A 194 53.05 -14.98 11.88
CA GLN A 194 53.84 -15.92 12.69
C GLN A 194 54.12 -15.54 14.16
N GLN A 195 53.43 -16.22 15.07
CA GLN A 195 54.01 -16.63 16.35
C GLN A 195 54.19 -18.16 16.35
N ARG A 196 55.13 -18.61 15.51
CA ARG A 196 55.68 -19.96 15.50
C ARG A 196 56.66 -20.07 16.66
N SER A 197 56.17 -20.27 17.89
CA SER A 197 56.97 -20.68 19.04
C SER A 197 56.08 -21.04 20.22
N ARG A 198 55.74 -22.32 20.34
CA ARG A 198 55.46 -23.09 21.56
C ARG A 198 54.56 -24.26 21.18
N ASN A 199 55.18 -25.40 20.92
CA ASN A 199 54.68 -26.75 21.20
C ASN A 199 55.69 -27.76 20.66
N ARG A 200 56.86 -27.81 21.29
CA ARG A 200 57.79 -28.93 21.18
C ARG A 200 58.51 -29.14 22.51
N ALA A 201 57.74 -29.49 23.53
CA ALA A 201 58.24 -30.14 24.73
C ALA A 201 57.04 -30.72 25.48
N GLN A 202 56.72 -31.98 25.21
CA GLN A 202 56.17 -32.98 26.15
C GLN A 202 55.53 -34.11 25.37
N THR A 203 56.35 -35.07 24.96
CA THR A 203 55.94 -36.46 24.73
C THR A 203 57.19 -37.34 24.89
N ARG A 204 57.19 -38.19 25.94
CA ARG A 204 58.09 -39.35 26.18
C ARG A 204 59.55 -38.97 26.50
N GLN A 205 60.21 -39.45 27.55
CA GLN A 205 60.10 -40.58 28.48
C GLN A 205 60.60 -40.12 29.85
#